data_AF-A0A517TVC5-F1
#
_entry.id   AF-A0A517TVC5-F1
#
_cell.length_a   1.000
_cell.length_b   1.000
_cell.length_c   1.000
_cell.angle_alpha   90.00
_cell.angle_beta   90.00
_cell.angle_gamma   90.00
#
_symmetry.space_group_name_H-M   'P 1'
#
loop_
_entity.id
_entity.type
_entity.pdbx_description
1 polymer ?
#
loop_
_entity_poly.entity_id
_entity_poly.type
_entity_poly.pdbx_seq_one_letter_code
_entity_poly.pdbx_strand_id
1 'polypeptide(L)'
;MHLQLLFPNAPQIIPSIAAFTRETFRQYPFDDATADKLAQCVIAAATNAVQHAYPAGEQGEIKLSVNEDHGKLEFLVRDDGLPQDVAALERGLHDPQMPAGSHALDWPGLDAVDEIHWIGYGREGKAIQIIKWLHDSRIADSASSVGGASSAGGAPASSVRGVSDADSAAPASANVAPNLTPFEEEAPLAPPQEYEIRRMRAGEAVQVSQLMYRAYGNTYLNEDVYYPERVAAQDAAGTVISFVAVGAGGQVAGHYAWERSVAGPVVEGGQAVVDPSHRGRGLLDRMKEAALAEAARLELLGWYADAVAVHTRTQQSNISHGGRLTCVDLAIGPRTQEFRNISTHLPQRITCLFFFHWLTVPVRRTIFVPDRHRAIVAEIYAKLDAPLEFGFAAPAGGHGAIRISIAANLATIRAEQLGGDTAHQIRHAKREIVERSHAEVVYAELPLSDPATPSVADELEAEGFGFLGVAPCCAPRGDDLLRLAYLVDPLEREPIKTADEFCGRLVDYALAEQRRVQASL
;
A
#
# COMPACT_ATOMS: atom_id res chain seq x y z
N MET A 1 -6.66 17.87 -0.19
CA MET A 1 -7.54 18.74 0.64
C MET A 1 -8.08 17.95 1.83
N HIS A 2 -8.06 18.44 3.08
CA HIS A 2 -8.63 17.73 4.23
C HIS A 2 -9.67 18.59 4.96
N LEU A 3 -10.94 18.19 4.90
CA LEU A 3 -12.07 18.86 5.54
C LEU A 3 -12.88 17.87 6.37
N GLN A 4 -13.40 18.34 7.50
CA GLN A 4 -14.27 17.55 8.36
C GLN A 4 -15.41 18.43 8.87
N LEU A 5 -16.64 17.92 8.73
CA LEU A 5 -17.85 18.55 9.21
C LEU A 5 -18.60 17.59 10.12
N LEU A 6 -19.15 18.13 11.20
CA LEU A 6 -19.98 17.41 12.17
C LEU A 6 -21.40 17.94 12.08
N PHE A 7 -22.36 17.03 11.95
CA PHE A 7 -23.78 17.34 11.86
C PHE A 7 -24.56 16.53 12.90
N PRO A 8 -25.67 17.06 13.44
CA PRO A 8 -26.62 16.22 14.17
C PRO A 8 -27.31 15.24 13.23
N ASN A 9 -27.76 14.10 13.76
CA ASN A 9 -28.52 13.06 13.05
C ASN A 9 -29.98 13.47 12.73
N ALA A 10 -30.19 14.67 12.19
CA ALA A 10 -31.51 15.26 12.00
C ALA A 10 -31.80 15.45 10.50
N PRO A 11 -32.94 14.99 9.92
CA PRO A 11 -33.20 15.08 8.48
C PRO A 11 -33.08 16.48 7.86
N GLN A 12 -33.23 17.54 8.66
CA GLN A 12 -33.11 18.93 8.24
C GLN A 12 -31.69 19.31 7.79
N ILE A 13 -30.67 18.50 8.11
CA ILE A 13 -29.27 18.76 7.73
C ILE A 13 -28.91 18.26 6.32
N ILE A 14 -29.72 17.36 5.73
CA ILE A 14 -29.41 16.74 4.43
C ILE A 14 -29.21 17.78 3.31
N PRO A 15 -30.01 18.87 3.20
CA PRO A 15 -29.76 19.92 2.22
C PRO A 15 -28.40 20.62 2.40
N SER A 16 -27.93 20.77 3.64
CA SER A 16 -26.62 21.37 3.94
C SER A 16 -25.47 20.46 3.51
N ILE A 17 -25.58 19.15 3.80
CA ILE A 17 -24.64 18.14 3.29
C ILE A 17 -24.63 18.17 1.77
N ALA A 18 -25.80 18.17 1.13
CA ALA A 18 -25.92 18.19 -0.32
C ALA A 18 -25.24 19.42 -0.95
N ALA A 19 -25.45 20.61 -0.38
CA ALA A 19 -24.82 21.83 -0.85
C ALA A 19 -23.28 21.76 -0.72
N PHE A 20 -22.78 21.33 0.44
CA PHE A 20 -21.35 21.17 0.68
C PHE A 20 -20.72 20.17 -0.29
N THR A 21 -21.31 18.98 -0.43
CA THR A 21 -20.78 17.90 -1.26
C THR A 21 -20.74 18.31 -2.74
N ARG A 22 -21.81 18.92 -3.27
CA ARG A 22 -21.85 19.38 -4.67
C ARG A 22 -20.78 20.44 -4.94
N GLU A 23 -20.66 21.41 -4.05
CA GLU A 23 -19.65 22.47 -4.21
C GLU A 23 -18.23 21.94 -4.02
N THR A 24 -18.06 20.88 -3.23
CA THR A 24 -16.78 20.19 -3.09
C THR A 24 -16.39 19.48 -4.39
N PHE A 25 -17.28 18.71 -5.00
CA PHE A 25 -16.98 18.01 -6.27
C PHE A 25 -16.73 18.97 -7.43
N ARG A 26 -17.37 20.15 -7.47
CA ARG A 26 -17.11 21.19 -8.48
C ARG A 26 -15.71 21.81 -8.42
N GLN A 27 -14.97 21.60 -7.33
CA GLN A 27 -13.59 22.06 -7.21
C GLN A 27 -12.59 21.12 -7.91
N TYR A 28 -13.06 19.97 -8.38
CA TYR A 28 -12.24 18.94 -9.03
C TYR A 28 -12.54 18.87 -10.54
N PRO A 29 -11.63 18.31 -11.36
CA PRO A 29 -11.74 18.32 -12.82
C PRO A 29 -12.74 17.27 -13.35
N PHE A 30 -13.93 17.19 -12.77
CA PHE A 30 -15.04 16.38 -13.25
C PHE A 30 -15.97 17.21 -14.14
N ASP A 31 -16.61 16.57 -15.11
CA ASP A 31 -17.77 17.19 -15.76
C ASP A 31 -18.96 17.27 -14.77
N ASP A 32 -19.90 18.18 -15.04
CA ASP A 32 -21.06 18.42 -14.17
C ASP A 32 -21.88 17.15 -13.90
N ALA A 33 -21.96 16.24 -14.87
CA ALA A 33 -22.76 15.02 -14.76
C ALA A 33 -22.11 14.02 -13.79
N THR A 34 -20.81 13.81 -13.89
CA THR A 34 -20.00 12.99 -12.98
C THR A 34 -20.00 13.58 -11.58
N ALA A 35 -19.80 14.90 -11.46
CA ALA A 35 -19.84 15.59 -10.16
C ALA A 35 -21.22 15.44 -9.48
N ASP A 36 -22.32 15.58 -10.22
CA ASP A 36 -23.66 15.40 -9.68
C ASP A 36 -23.94 13.96 -9.24
N LYS A 37 -23.47 12.95 -10.01
CA LYS A 37 -23.58 11.53 -9.62
C LYS A 37 -22.81 11.24 -8.33
N LEU A 38 -21.54 11.65 -8.26
CA LEU A 38 -20.72 11.48 -7.06
C LEU A 38 -21.36 12.15 -5.84
N ALA A 39 -21.90 13.36 -6.02
CA ALA A 39 -22.61 14.05 -4.96
C ALA A 39 -23.87 13.30 -4.50
N GLN A 40 -24.65 12.75 -5.43
CA GLN A 40 -25.83 11.94 -5.10
C GLN A 40 -25.47 10.72 -4.26
N CYS A 41 -24.35 10.06 -4.54
CA CYS A 41 -23.90 8.90 -3.78
C CYS A 41 -23.55 9.27 -2.33
N VAL A 42 -22.78 10.33 -2.12
CA VAL A 42 -22.43 10.82 -0.77
C VAL A 42 -23.67 11.31 0.00
N ILE A 43 -24.64 11.93 -0.69
CA ILE A 43 -25.91 12.34 -0.07
C ILE A 43 -26.74 11.12 0.35
N ALA A 44 -26.77 10.07 -0.46
CA ALA A 44 -27.44 8.82 -0.13
C ALA A 44 -26.81 8.15 1.10
N ALA A 45 -25.48 8.14 1.18
CA ALA A 45 -24.72 7.70 2.36
C ALA A 45 -25.10 8.47 3.64
N ALA A 46 -25.08 9.80 3.58
CA ALA A 46 -25.46 10.64 4.71
C ALA A 46 -26.93 10.46 5.10
N THR A 47 -27.82 10.29 4.12
CA THR A 47 -29.24 10.03 4.37
C THR A 47 -29.45 8.70 5.06
N ASN A 48 -28.73 7.66 4.64
CA ASN A 48 -28.76 6.35 5.28
C ASN A 48 -28.30 6.43 6.74
N ALA A 49 -27.20 7.13 7.01
CA ALA A 49 -26.71 7.36 8.37
C ALA A 49 -27.75 8.09 9.24
N VAL A 50 -28.35 9.20 8.75
CA VAL A 50 -29.41 9.92 9.47
C VAL A 50 -30.60 9.03 9.83
N GLN A 51 -31.01 8.15 8.90
CA GLN A 51 -32.22 7.35 9.07
C GLN A 51 -32.02 6.09 9.91
N HIS A 52 -30.81 5.52 9.92
CA HIS A 52 -30.59 4.17 10.40
C HIS A 52 -29.47 4.02 11.42
N ALA A 53 -28.64 5.04 11.62
CA ALA A 53 -27.57 4.98 12.62
C ALA A 53 -28.13 4.98 14.04
N TYR A 54 -29.16 5.78 14.33
CA TYR A 54 -29.65 5.98 15.69
C TYR A 54 -31.12 5.55 15.83
N PRO A 55 -31.57 5.07 17.01
CA PRO A 55 -32.98 4.84 17.28
C PRO A 55 -33.82 6.10 17.07
N ALA A 56 -35.10 5.91 16.71
CA ALA A 56 -36.00 7.02 16.47
C ALA A 56 -36.12 7.95 17.70
N GLY A 57 -35.72 9.21 17.54
CA GLY A 57 -35.78 10.23 18.59
C GLY A 57 -34.53 10.34 19.46
N GLU A 58 -33.52 9.48 19.28
CA GLU A 58 -32.21 9.66 19.91
C GLU A 58 -31.36 10.69 19.17
N GLN A 59 -30.62 11.51 19.91
CA GLN A 59 -29.64 12.42 19.34
C GLN A 59 -28.33 11.70 19.11
N GLY A 60 -27.70 12.02 17.99
CA GLY A 60 -26.42 11.46 17.59
C GLY A 60 -25.71 12.38 16.61
N GLU A 61 -24.46 12.04 16.31
CA GLU A 61 -23.61 12.82 15.41
C GLU A 61 -23.30 12.04 14.13
N ILE A 62 -23.20 12.77 13.02
CA ILE A 62 -22.73 12.27 11.73
C ILE A 62 -21.55 13.11 11.31
N LYS A 63 -20.44 12.45 11.08
CA LYS A 63 -19.19 13.05 10.66
C LYS A 63 -19.00 12.83 9.17
N LEU A 64 -18.97 13.91 8.40
CA LEU A 64 -18.59 13.90 6.99
C LEU A 64 -17.16 14.39 6.87
N SER A 65 -16.26 13.55 6.36
CA SER A 65 -14.87 13.93 6.09
C SER A 65 -14.61 13.85 4.60
N VAL A 66 -13.83 14.78 4.09
CA VAL A 66 -13.32 14.78 2.71
C VAL A 66 -11.82 14.84 2.79
N ASN A 67 -11.17 13.85 2.20
CA ASN A 67 -9.73 13.81 2.07
C ASN A 67 -9.38 13.58 0.60
N GLU A 68 -8.80 14.59 -0.03
CA GLU A 68 -8.08 14.37 -1.27
C GLU A 68 -6.60 14.24 -0.94
N ASP A 69 -6.07 13.09 -1.30
CA ASP A 69 -4.68 12.72 -1.11
C ASP A 69 -4.15 12.10 -2.41
N HIS A 70 -3.27 12.82 -3.11
CA HIS A 70 -2.55 12.30 -4.27
C HIS A 70 -3.43 11.84 -5.44
N GLY A 71 -4.53 12.55 -5.71
CA GLY A 71 -5.48 12.16 -6.75
C GLY A 71 -6.46 11.07 -6.33
N LYS A 72 -6.40 10.59 -5.08
CA LYS A 72 -7.46 9.83 -4.43
C LYS A 72 -8.36 10.79 -3.67
N LEU A 73 -9.55 11.04 -4.20
CA LEU A 73 -10.59 11.83 -3.52
C LEU A 73 -11.48 10.88 -2.71
N GLU A 74 -11.41 10.98 -1.40
CA GLU A 74 -12.13 10.16 -0.44
C GLU A 74 -13.18 10.98 0.30
N PHE A 75 -14.39 10.46 0.38
CA PHE A 75 -15.46 10.93 1.26
C PHE A 75 -15.77 9.85 2.28
N LEU A 76 -15.79 10.22 3.56
CA LEU A 76 -16.12 9.32 4.66
C LEU A 76 -17.34 9.85 5.42
N VAL A 77 -18.42 9.07 5.45
CA VAL A 77 -19.61 9.34 6.25
C VAL A 77 -19.61 8.40 7.44
N ARG A 78 -19.33 8.93 8.63
CA ARG A 78 -19.21 8.16 9.89
C ARG A 78 -20.34 8.47 10.87
N ASP A 79 -20.80 7.46 11.57
CA ASP A 79 -21.75 7.53 12.69
C ASP A 79 -21.28 6.68 13.87
N ASP A 80 -21.58 7.10 15.09
CA ASP A 80 -21.32 6.36 16.34
C ASP A 80 -22.52 5.48 16.75
N GLY A 81 -23.44 5.26 15.81
CA GLY A 81 -24.77 4.72 16.06
C GLY A 81 -24.81 3.26 16.49
N LEU A 82 -26.00 2.67 16.39
CA LEU A 82 -26.27 1.28 16.74
C LEU A 82 -25.20 0.35 16.16
N PRO A 83 -24.64 -0.55 16.99
CA PRO A 83 -23.74 -1.58 16.51
C PRO A 83 -24.42 -2.40 15.41
N GLN A 84 -23.78 -2.45 14.25
CA GLN A 84 -24.21 -3.26 13.11
C GLN A 84 -23.09 -4.23 12.75
N ASP A 85 -23.45 -5.33 12.09
CA ASP A 85 -22.48 -6.27 11.52
C ASP A 85 -21.90 -5.63 10.25
N VAL A 86 -20.93 -4.73 10.43
CA VAL A 86 -20.32 -3.95 9.35
C VAL A 86 -19.70 -4.87 8.29
N ALA A 87 -19.16 -6.02 8.71
CA ALA A 87 -18.63 -7.02 7.79
C ALA A 87 -19.75 -7.68 6.94
N ALA A 88 -20.95 -7.88 7.48
CA ALA A 88 -22.09 -8.34 6.69
C ALA A 88 -22.59 -7.27 5.72
N LEU A 89 -22.56 -5.99 6.11
CA LEU A 89 -22.87 -4.88 5.21
C LEU A 89 -21.86 -4.82 4.05
N GLU A 90 -20.57 -4.97 4.34
CA GLU A 90 -19.50 -4.97 3.33
C GLU A 90 -19.60 -6.16 2.37
N ARG A 91 -19.85 -7.37 2.89
CA ARG A 91 -20.08 -8.54 2.04
C ARG A 91 -21.30 -8.38 1.14
N GLY A 92 -22.37 -7.78 1.68
CA GLY A 92 -23.56 -7.47 0.88
C GLY A 92 -23.22 -6.47 -0.23
N LEU A 93 -22.43 -5.44 0.09
CA LEU A 93 -22.04 -4.38 -0.85
C LEU A 93 -21.27 -4.92 -2.06
N HIS A 94 -20.40 -5.92 -1.86
CA HIS A 94 -19.53 -6.51 -2.88
C HIS A 94 -19.89 -7.96 -3.26
N ASP A 95 -21.15 -8.38 -3.13
CA ASP A 95 -21.56 -9.75 -3.45
C ASP A 95 -21.20 -10.13 -4.90
N PRO A 96 -20.27 -11.08 -5.13
CA PRO A 96 -19.78 -11.44 -6.45
C PRO A 96 -20.81 -12.19 -7.32
N GLN A 97 -21.97 -12.55 -6.76
CA GLN A 97 -23.08 -13.11 -7.53
C GLN A 97 -23.94 -12.03 -8.20
N MET A 98 -23.72 -10.75 -7.90
CA MET A 98 -24.38 -9.65 -8.59
C MET A 98 -23.77 -9.39 -9.97
N PRO A 99 -24.58 -8.93 -10.95
CA PRO A 99 -24.07 -8.44 -12.23
C PRO A 99 -22.94 -7.42 -12.07
N ALA A 100 -21.92 -7.46 -12.94
CA ALA A 100 -20.85 -6.46 -12.94
C ALA A 100 -21.44 -5.04 -13.08
N GLY A 101 -21.10 -4.15 -12.14
CA GLY A 101 -21.65 -2.79 -12.04
C GLY A 101 -22.95 -2.66 -11.24
N SER A 102 -23.37 -3.71 -10.52
CA SER A 102 -24.47 -3.63 -9.55
C SER A 102 -23.98 -3.86 -8.13
N HIS A 103 -24.49 -3.06 -7.20
CA HIS A 103 -24.16 -3.09 -5.78
C HIS A 103 -25.43 -3.37 -4.97
N ALA A 104 -25.31 -3.92 -3.76
CA ALA A 104 -26.47 -4.11 -2.88
C ALA A 104 -27.13 -2.81 -2.42
N LEU A 105 -26.44 -1.69 -2.56
CA LEU A 105 -27.00 -0.36 -2.32
C LEU A 105 -27.57 0.17 -3.63
N ASP A 106 -28.90 0.33 -3.68
CA ASP A 106 -29.60 1.05 -4.74
C ASP A 106 -29.46 2.58 -4.52
N TRP A 107 -28.21 3.04 -4.45
CA TRP A 107 -27.89 4.45 -4.23
C TRP A 107 -27.63 5.16 -5.55
N PRO A 108 -28.22 6.34 -5.75
CA PRO A 108 -28.02 7.11 -6.97
C PRO A 108 -26.56 7.55 -7.12
N GLY A 109 -26.02 7.43 -8.34
CA GLY A 109 -24.68 7.91 -8.70
C GLY A 109 -23.53 6.99 -8.30
N LEU A 110 -23.82 5.78 -7.82
CA LEU A 110 -22.83 4.78 -7.44
C LEU A 110 -21.98 4.30 -8.63
N ASP A 111 -22.53 4.37 -9.86
CA ASP A 111 -21.83 4.08 -11.11
C ASP A 111 -20.67 5.04 -11.44
N ALA A 112 -20.60 6.18 -10.75
CA ALA A 112 -19.51 7.14 -10.89
C ALA A 112 -18.39 6.92 -9.87
N VAL A 113 -18.60 6.08 -8.85
CA VAL A 113 -17.66 5.79 -7.77
C VAL A 113 -16.70 4.68 -8.18
N ASP A 114 -15.42 4.81 -7.86
CA ASP A 114 -14.43 3.79 -8.21
C ASP A 114 -14.34 2.71 -7.12
N GLU A 115 -14.37 3.11 -5.84
CA GLU A 115 -14.39 2.18 -4.70
C GLU A 115 -15.37 2.67 -3.61
N ILE A 116 -16.04 1.74 -2.94
CA ILE A 116 -16.96 2.05 -1.83
C ILE A 116 -16.86 0.96 -0.77
N HIS A 117 -16.71 1.33 0.50
CA HIS A 117 -16.44 0.37 1.59
C HIS A 117 -17.15 0.76 2.90
N TRP A 118 -17.69 -0.22 3.60
CA TRP A 118 -18.10 -0.12 5.00
C TRP A 118 -16.90 -0.37 5.93
N ILE A 119 -16.62 0.57 6.84
CA ILE A 119 -15.52 0.52 7.80
C ILE A 119 -16.09 0.45 9.22
N GLY A 120 -15.65 -0.53 10.01
CA GLY A 120 -16.03 -0.68 11.42
C GLY A 120 -14.99 -0.05 12.34
N TYR A 121 -15.44 0.73 13.33
CA TYR A 121 -14.61 1.31 14.40
C TYR A 121 -14.96 0.71 15.78
N GLY A 122 -15.58 -0.48 15.80
CA GLY A 122 -15.99 -1.15 17.03
C GLY A 122 -17.01 -0.33 17.83
N ARG A 123 -16.66 0.05 19.06
CA ARG A 123 -17.55 0.84 19.94
C ARG A 123 -17.65 2.30 19.53
N GLU A 124 -16.77 2.76 18.65
CA GLU A 124 -16.79 4.12 18.10
C GLU A 124 -17.53 4.18 16.74
N GLY A 125 -18.41 3.21 16.48
CA GLY A 125 -19.34 3.24 15.36
C GLY A 125 -18.81 2.65 14.06
N LYS A 126 -19.33 3.16 12.95
CA LYS A 126 -19.04 2.69 11.59
C LYS A 126 -18.99 3.87 10.61
N ALA A 127 -18.41 3.64 9.44
CA ALA A 127 -18.47 4.61 8.36
C ALA A 127 -18.70 3.92 7.02
N ILE A 128 -19.19 4.69 6.04
CA ILE A 128 -19.08 4.36 4.64
C ILE A 128 -18.08 5.29 3.96
N GLN A 129 -17.10 4.68 3.29
CA GLN A 129 -16.01 5.31 2.56
C GLN A 129 -16.35 5.24 1.08
N ILE A 130 -16.24 6.37 0.38
CA ILE A 130 -16.51 6.53 -1.05
C ILE A 130 -15.26 7.12 -1.67
N ILE A 131 -14.68 6.47 -2.67
CA ILE A 131 -13.42 6.86 -3.30
C ILE A 131 -13.63 7.13 -4.78
N LYS A 132 -13.05 8.23 -5.24
CA LYS A 132 -12.90 8.57 -6.66
C LYS A 132 -11.44 8.91 -6.98
N TRP A 133 -10.88 8.27 -7.98
CA TRP A 133 -9.58 8.61 -8.54
C TRP A 133 -9.74 9.72 -9.57
N LEU A 134 -8.93 10.77 -9.45
CA LEU A 134 -8.88 11.87 -10.40
C LEU A 134 -8.18 11.47 -11.72
N HIS A 135 -7.45 10.34 -11.72
CA HIS A 135 -6.62 9.86 -12.83
C HIS A 135 -6.74 8.33 -12.99
N ASP A 136 -7.43 7.85 -14.02
CA ASP A 136 -7.79 6.42 -14.16
C ASP A 136 -7.34 5.74 -15.47
N SER A 137 -6.50 6.40 -16.28
CA SER A 137 -6.00 5.79 -17.53
C SER A 137 -4.92 4.75 -17.25
N ARG A 138 -5.24 3.46 -17.38
CA ARG A 138 -4.27 2.35 -17.25
C ARG A 138 -3.42 2.22 -18.51
N ILE A 139 -2.12 1.93 -18.36
CA ILE A 139 -1.18 1.88 -19.49
C ILE A 139 -1.58 0.83 -20.56
N ALA A 140 -2.14 -0.31 -20.14
CA ALA A 140 -2.57 -1.38 -21.03
C ALA A 140 -3.76 -0.96 -21.94
N ASP A 141 -4.65 -0.10 -21.44
CA ASP A 141 -5.86 0.30 -22.17
C ASP A 141 -5.53 1.37 -23.23
N SER A 142 -4.55 2.23 -22.95
CA SER A 142 -4.06 3.25 -23.90
C SER A 142 -3.38 2.69 -25.15
N ALA A 143 -2.84 1.47 -25.10
CA ALA A 143 -2.26 0.80 -26.26
C ALA A 143 -3.33 0.17 -27.17
N SER A 144 -4.49 -0.17 -26.61
CA SER A 144 -5.61 -0.81 -27.31
C SER A 144 -6.38 0.16 -28.20
N SER A 145 -6.43 1.45 -27.84
CA SER A 145 -7.20 2.48 -28.55
C SER A 145 -6.55 2.97 -29.85
N VAL A 146 -5.32 2.53 -30.18
CA VAL A 146 -4.61 2.94 -31.41
C VAL A 146 -4.73 1.87 -32.52
N GLY A 147 -5.27 0.68 -32.23
CA GLY A 147 -5.35 -0.44 -33.18
C GLY A 147 -6.61 -0.50 -34.06
N GLY A 148 -7.54 0.45 -33.94
CA GLY A 148 -8.90 0.31 -34.47
C GLY A 148 -9.37 1.41 -35.42
N ALA A 149 -8.61 1.78 -36.45
CA ALA A 149 -9.15 2.59 -37.56
C ALA A 149 -8.47 2.28 -38.90
N SER A 150 -8.97 1.27 -39.60
CA SER A 150 -8.78 1.03 -41.04
C SER A 150 -9.88 0.04 -41.45
N SER A 151 -10.97 0.41 -42.10
CA SER A 151 -11.19 0.79 -43.51
C SER A 151 -12.72 0.95 -43.67
N ALA A 152 -13.39 1.61 -44.61
CA ALA A 152 -13.12 2.03 -45.99
C ALA A 152 -14.20 3.05 -46.43
N GLY A 153 -13.92 3.84 -47.48
CA GLY A 153 -14.96 4.23 -48.46
C GLY A 153 -15.08 5.72 -48.85
N GLY A 154 -14.64 6.05 -50.08
CA GLY A 154 -15.36 6.99 -50.96
C GLY A 154 -14.82 8.42 -51.12
N ALA A 155 -14.14 8.67 -52.25
CA ALA A 155 -13.86 9.99 -52.86
C ALA A 155 -15.18 10.65 -53.41
N PRO A 156 -15.23 11.90 -53.98
CA PRO A 156 -14.12 12.69 -54.54
C PRO A 156 -14.12 14.25 -54.44
N ALA A 157 -12.93 14.81 -54.73
CA ALA A 157 -12.57 16.06 -55.43
C ALA A 157 -13.27 17.42 -55.16
N SER A 158 -12.48 18.43 -54.77
CA SER A 158 -12.27 19.67 -55.57
C SER A 158 -11.16 20.57 -54.99
N SER A 159 -10.55 21.33 -55.91
CA SER A 159 -9.42 22.25 -55.80
C SER A 159 -9.64 23.50 -54.92
N VAL A 160 -8.58 24.06 -54.32
CA VAL A 160 -8.11 25.47 -54.47
C VAL A 160 -6.74 25.66 -53.77
N ARG A 161 -5.88 26.49 -54.39
CA ARG A 161 -4.55 26.93 -53.96
C ARG A 161 -4.60 27.89 -52.76
N GLY A 162 -3.54 27.93 -51.94
CA GLY A 162 -3.04 29.22 -51.43
C GLY A 162 -2.37 29.26 -50.05
N VAL A 163 -1.07 29.51 -50.10
CA VAL A 163 -0.26 30.37 -49.20
C VAL A 163 0.25 29.77 -47.88
N SER A 164 1.58 29.87 -47.79
CA SER A 164 2.47 29.68 -46.65
C SER A 164 2.15 30.57 -45.48
N ASP A 165 2.37 30.09 -44.26
CA ASP A 165 3.26 30.80 -43.33
C ASP A 165 3.92 29.79 -42.39
N ALA A 166 5.23 29.93 -42.30
CA ALA A 166 6.09 29.20 -41.38
C ALA A 166 6.00 29.89 -40.03
N ASP A 167 5.66 29.15 -38.98
CA ASP A 167 6.06 29.52 -37.63
C ASP A 167 6.51 28.29 -36.86
N SER A 168 7.66 28.46 -36.21
CA SER A 168 8.49 27.42 -35.62
C SER A 168 7.82 26.78 -34.41
N ALA A 169 7.45 25.50 -34.52
CA ALA A 169 7.21 24.64 -33.37
C ALA A 169 8.48 23.82 -33.08
N ALA A 170 8.96 23.93 -31.84
CA ALA A 170 9.97 23.06 -31.25
C ALA A 170 9.59 21.57 -31.46
N PRO A 171 10.57 20.65 -31.62
CA PRO A 171 10.23 19.27 -31.94
C PRO A 171 9.52 18.65 -30.73
N ALA A 172 8.25 18.33 -30.91
CA ALA A 172 7.54 17.39 -30.06
C ALA A 172 8.38 16.12 -29.97
N SER A 173 8.87 15.79 -28.77
CA SER A 173 9.56 14.54 -28.52
C SER A 173 8.67 13.40 -28.98
N ALA A 174 9.18 12.60 -29.91
CA ALA A 174 8.48 11.49 -30.52
C ALA A 174 7.97 10.52 -29.44
N ASN A 175 6.69 10.65 -29.09
CA ASN A 175 5.97 9.73 -28.25
C ASN A 175 5.63 8.50 -29.12
N VAL A 176 6.66 7.74 -29.50
CA VAL A 176 6.46 6.42 -30.11
C VAL A 176 6.06 5.52 -28.96
N ALA A 177 4.76 5.24 -28.81
CA ALA A 177 4.30 4.21 -27.90
C ALA A 177 5.06 2.91 -28.24
N PRO A 178 5.98 2.43 -27.39
CA PRO A 178 6.57 1.14 -27.63
C PRO A 178 5.43 0.13 -27.52
N ASN A 179 5.41 -0.82 -28.46
CA ASN A 179 4.56 -1.99 -28.34
C ASN A 179 4.74 -2.54 -26.92
N LEU A 180 3.67 -2.64 -26.12
CA LEU A 180 3.70 -3.10 -24.71
C LEU A 180 4.04 -4.59 -24.59
N THR A 181 4.79 -5.13 -25.56
CA THR A 181 5.25 -6.50 -25.57
C THR A 181 6.17 -6.71 -24.38
N PRO A 182 5.86 -7.70 -23.52
CA PRO A 182 6.75 -8.07 -22.43
C PRO A 182 8.15 -8.43 -22.92
N PHE A 183 9.14 -8.26 -22.05
CA PHE A 183 10.50 -8.64 -22.41
C PHE A 183 10.63 -10.15 -22.63
N GLU A 184 11.44 -10.51 -23.63
CA GLU A 184 11.93 -11.87 -23.80
C GLU A 184 12.87 -12.25 -22.65
N GLU A 185 12.89 -13.53 -22.24
CA GLU A 185 13.75 -14.02 -21.15
C GLU A 185 15.24 -13.77 -21.41
N GLU A 186 15.66 -13.87 -22.67
CA GLU A 186 17.03 -13.63 -23.13
C GLU A 186 17.08 -12.44 -24.10
N ALA A 187 16.59 -11.28 -23.67
CA ALA A 187 16.70 -10.06 -24.46
C ALA A 187 18.20 -9.74 -24.75
N PRO A 188 18.58 -9.49 -26.01
CA PRO A 188 19.95 -9.15 -26.35
C PRO A 188 20.37 -7.88 -25.62
N LEU A 189 21.62 -7.85 -25.11
CA LEU A 189 22.13 -6.67 -24.43
C LEU A 189 22.18 -5.49 -25.40
N ALA A 190 21.68 -4.34 -24.94
CA ALA A 190 21.84 -3.08 -25.65
C ALA A 190 23.34 -2.76 -25.85
N PRO A 191 23.71 -1.89 -26.81
CA PRO A 191 25.10 -1.44 -26.91
C PRO A 191 25.62 -0.81 -25.60
N PRO A 192 26.95 -0.85 -25.35
CA PRO A 192 27.57 -0.04 -24.31
C PRO A 192 27.17 1.44 -24.48
N GLN A 193 26.70 2.06 -23.41
CA GLN A 193 26.20 3.44 -23.42
C GLN A 193 26.31 4.04 -22.02
N GLU A 194 26.28 5.37 -21.95
CA GLU A 194 26.19 6.11 -20.70
C GLU A 194 24.73 6.15 -20.20
N TYR A 195 24.59 6.35 -18.88
CA TYR A 195 23.30 6.49 -18.23
C TYR A 195 23.32 7.69 -17.29
N GLU A 196 22.33 8.56 -17.44
CA GLU A 196 22.01 9.59 -16.47
C GLU A 196 21.16 8.95 -15.35
N ILE A 197 21.59 9.11 -14.10
CA ILE A 197 20.86 8.62 -12.92
C ILE A 197 20.36 9.82 -12.13
N ARG A 198 19.04 9.94 -11.96
CA ARG A 198 18.44 11.12 -11.31
C ARG A 198 16.99 10.87 -10.89
N ARG A 199 16.39 11.86 -10.22
CA ARG A 199 14.93 11.95 -10.02
C ARG A 199 14.20 11.86 -11.37
N MET A 200 13.05 11.19 -11.35
CA MET A 200 12.14 11.11 -12.50
C MET A 200 11.61 12.50 -12.87
N ARG A 201 11.39 12.75 -14.16
CA ARG A 201 10.61 13.89 -14.65
C ARG A 201 9.16 13.45 -14.87
N ALA A 202 8.18 14.31 -14.61
CA ALA A 202 6.75 13.94 -14.72
C ALA A 202 6.38 13.27 -16.07
N GLY A 203 6.93 13.76 -17.19
CA GLY A 203 6.70 13.16 -18.52
C GLY A 203 7.31 11.77 -18.74
N GLU A 204 8.16 11.29 -17.83
CA GLU A 204 8.78 9.95 -17.90
C GLU A 204 7.96 8.88 -17.18
N ALA A 205 6.91 9.26 -16.42
CA ALA A 205 6.05 8.32 -15.70
C ALA A 205 5.42 7.28 -16.64
N VAL A 206 5.09 7.68 -17.88
CA VAL A 206 4.61 6.75 -18.91
C VAL A 206 5.64 5.68 -19.27
N GLN A 207 6.92 6.03 -19.35
CA GLN A 207 7.99 5.07 -19.63
C GLN A 207 8.24 4.15 -18.43
N VAL A 208 8.08 4.66 -17.21
CA VAL A 208 8.14 3.83 -15.98
C VAL A 208 7.02 2.80 -15.99
N SER A 209 5.77 3.19 -16.23
CA SER A 209 4.64 2.24 -16.32
C SER A 209 4.81 1.23 -17.45
N GLN A 210 5.32 1.67 -18.61
CA GLN A 210 5.66 0.76 -19.71
C GLN A 210 6.76 -0.23 -19.30
N LEU A 211 7.81 0.23 -18.62
CA LEU A 211 8.90 -0.62 -18.16
C LEU A 211 8.43 -1.65 -17.14
N MET A 212 7.61 -1.24 -16.17
CA MET A 212 6.99 -2.12 -15.18
C MET A 212 6.10 -3.17 -15.83
N TYR A 213 5.23 -2.76 -16.77
CA TYR A 213 4.38 -3.68 -17.51
C TYR A 213 5.19 -4.67 -18.34
N ARG A 214 6.23 -4.21 -19.05
CA ARG A 214 7.06 -5.10 -19.87
C ARG A 214 7.86 -6.09 -19.03
N ALA A 215 8.27 -5.71 -17.81
CA ALA A 215 9.03 -6.56 -16.89
C ALA A 215 8.15 -7.56 -16.14
N TYR A 216 6.99 -7.13 -15.65
CA TYR A 216 6.16 -7.89 -14.71
C TYR A 216 4.78 -8.26 -15.25
N GLY A 217 4.38 -7.79 -16.43
CA GLY A 217 2.98 -7.88 -16.88
C GLY A 217 2.08 -7.08 -15.93
N ASN A 218 0.94 -7.66 -15.53
CA ASN A 218 0.01 -7.11 -14.53
C ASN A 218 0.18 -7.76 -13.15
N THR A 219 1.36 -8.32 -12.84
CA THR A 219 1.56 -9.09 -11.61
C THR A 219 2.33 -8.34 -10.54
N TYR A 220 2.74 -7.08 -10.75
CA TYR A 220 3.34 -6.28 -9.69
C TYR A 220 2.29 -5.93 -8.63
N LEU A 221 2.63 -6.08 -7.34
CA LEU A 221 1.67 -5.97 -6.23
C LEU A 221 1.07 -4.57 -6.10
N ASN A 222 1.88 -3.53 -6.31
CA ASN A 222 1.38 -2.16 -6.32
C ASN A 222 0.83 -1.86 -7.73
N GLU A 223 -0.49 -1.74 -7.86
CA GLU A 223 -1.13 -1.50 -9.16
C GLU A 223 -0.90 -0.08 -9.70
N ASP A 224 -0.66 0.91 -8.85
CA ASP A 224 -0.53 2.31 -9.25
C ASP A 224 0.61 2.52 -10.25
N VAL A 225 1.64 1.66 -10.22
CA VAL A 225 2.77 1.68 -11.17
C VAL A 225 2.32 1.51 -12.62
N TYR A 226 1.13 0.94 -12.87
CA TYR A 226 0.55 0.77 -14.20
C TYR A 226 -0.27 1.96 -14.69
N TYR A 227 -0.39 3.01 -13.89
CA TYR A 227 -1.12 4.23 -14.20
C TYR A 227 -0.14 5.41 -14.24
N PRO A 228 0.32 5.84 -15.43
CA PRO A 228 1.34 6.88 -15.58
C PRO A 228 1.01 8.18 -14.83
N GLU A 229 -0.25 8.58 -14.84
CA GLU A 229 -0.70 9.80 -14.16
C GLU A 229 -0.65 9.64 -12.63
N ARG A 230 -0.93 8.45 -12.08
CA ARG A 230 -0.78 8.17 -10.65
C ARG A 230 0.69 8.17 -10.25
N VAL A 231 1.56 7.55 -11.04
CA VAL A 231 3.02 7.58 -10.84
C VAL A 231 3.54 9.03 -10.84
N ALA A 232 3.12 9.85 -11.80
CA ALA A 232 3.51 11.26 -11.85
C ALA A 232 2.96 12.07 -10.66
N ALA A 233 1.71 11.83 -10.25
CA ALA A 233 1.08 12.52 -9.13
C ALA A 233 1.74 12.17 -7.79
N GLN A 234 2.02 10.88 -7.55
CA GLN A 234 2.70 10.40 -6.35
C GLN A 234 4.14 10.94 -6.25
N ASP A 235 4.85 11.04 -7.38
CA ASP A 235 6.19 11.64 -7.41
C ASP A 235 6.19 13.14 -7.19
N ALA A 236 5.25 13.87 -7.81
CA ALA A 236 5.10 15.31 -7.63
C ALA A 236 4.80 15.66 -6.16
N ALA A 237 4.06 14.81 -5.47
CA ALA A 237 3.71 15.02 -4.08
C ALA A 237 4.72 14.43 -3.07
N GLY A 238 5.65 13.61 -3.53
CA GLY A 238 6.69 13.01 -2.69
C GLY A 238 6.24 11.82 -1.86
N THR A 239 5.07 11.23 -2.15
CA THR A 239 4.65 9.94 -1.58
C THR A 239 5.35 8.75 -2.23
N VAL A 240 5.74 8.89 -3.51
CA VAL A 240 6.62 7.94 -4.20
C VAL A 240 7.77 8.72 -4.83
N ILE A 241 8.95 8.66 -4.26
CA ILE A 241 10.12 9.40 -4.72
C ILE A 241 10.86 8.52 -5.74
N SER A 242 10.49 8.64 -7.01
CA SER A 242 11.06 7.92 -8.17
C SER A 242 12.45 8.38 -8.64
N PHE A 243 13.35 7.42 -8.86
CA PHE A 243 14.66 7.58 -9.47
C PHE A 243 14.71 6.72 -10.73
N VAL A 244 15.29 7.27 -11.79
CA VAL A 244 15.36 6.63 -13.10
C VAL A 244 16.79 6.54 -13.62
N ALA A 245 17.07 5.48 -14.36
CA ALA A 245 18.27 5.35 -15.17
C ALA A 245 17.90 5.61 -16.64
N VAL A 246 18.36 6.73 -17.19
CA VAL A 246 18.02 7.15 -18.55
C VAL A 246 19.22 6.93 -19.46
N GLY A 247 19.03 6.11 -20.51
CA GLY A 247 20.07 5.84 -21.49
C GLY A 247 20.27 6.98 -22.49
N ALA A 248 21.27 6.86 -23.36
CA ALA A 248 21.68 7.93 -24.28
C ALA A 248 20.59 8.42 -25.26
N GLY A 249 19.60 7.58 -25.56
CA GLY A 249 18.46 7.92 -26.41
C GLY A 249 17.27 8.55 -25.67
N GLY A 250 17.41 8.84 -24.37
CA GLY A 250 16.34 9.40 -23.54
C GLY A 250 15.34 8.36 -23.02
N GLN A 251 15.57 7.07 -23.28
CA GLN A 251 14.72 5.99 -22.78
C GLN A 251 15.03 5.64 -21.32
N VAL A 252 13.97 5.44 -20.51
CA VAL A 252 14.08 4.93 -19.14
C VAL A 252 14.43 3.43 -19.19
N ALA A 253 15.66 3.10 -18.81
CA ALA A 253 16.20 1.75 -18.74
C ALA A 253 16.07 1.10 -17.34
N GLY A 254 15.69 1.89 -16.33
CA GLY A 254 15.49 1.42 -14.97
C GLY A 254 14.71 2.41 -14.12
N HIS A 255 14.03 1.90 -13.11
CA HIS A 255 13.31 2.67 -12.09
C HIS A 255 13.54 2.07 -10.70
N TYR A 256 13.55 2.92 -9.68
CA TYR A 256 13.57 2.59 -8.26
C TYR A 256 12.86 3.72 -7.51
N ALA A 257 12.11 3.42 -6.44
CA ALA A 257 11.43 4.46 -5.69
C ALA A 257 11.54 4.28 -4.18
N TRP A 258 11.37 5.41 -3.47
CA TRP A 258 11.04 5.43 -2.05
C TRP A 258 9.57 5.74 -1.82
N GLU A 259 8.88 4.87 -1.09
CA GLU A 259 7.45 4.98 -0.84
C GLU A 259 7.21 5.43 0.62
N ARG A 260 6.31 6.40 0.81
CA ARG A 260 5.86 6.93 2.11
C ARG A 260 4.43 6.49 2.38
N SER A 261 4.20 5.18 2.44
CA SER A 261 2.88 4.58 2.62
C SER A 261 2.24 4.93 3.98
N VAL A 262 3.05 5.29 4.97
CA VAL A 262 2.61 5.77 6.29
C VAL A 262 3.40 7.02 6.64
N ALA A 263 2.72 8.04 7.18
CA ALA A 263 3.38 9.21 7.74
C ALA A 263 4.37 8.77 8.83
N GLY A 264 5.64 9.12 8.68
CA GLY A 264 6.69 8.70 9.61
C GLY A 264 8.09 9.04 9.12
N PRO A 265 9.10 8.72 9.92
CA PRO A 265 10.49 9.10 9.66
C PRO A 265 11.25 8.10 8.78
N VAL A 266 10.57 7.11 8.19
CA VAL A 266 11.18 6.08 7.34
C VAL A 266 10.47 6.01 5.99
N VAL A 267 11.18 5.46 5.01
CA VAL A 267 10.65 5.18 3.67
C VAL A 267 10.86 3.74 3.29
N GLU A 268 9.97 3.21 2.47
CA GLU A 268 10.14 1.89 1.87
C GLU A 268 10.89 2.00 0.54
N GLY A 269 11.93 1.19 0.36
CA GLY A 269 12.59 1.01 -0.92
C GLY A 269 11.88 -0.02 -1.78
N GLY A 270 11.29 0.41 -2.89
CA GLY A 270 10.43 -0.43 -3.72
C GLY A 270 10.46 -0.06 -5.21
N GLN A 271 9.45 -0.56 -5.93
CA GLN A 271 9.20 -0.32 -7.36
C GLN A 271 10.43 -0.47 -8.27
N ALA A 272 11.32 -1.39 -7.90
CA ALA A 272 12.60 -1.58 -8.56
C ALA A 272 12.46 -2.40 -9.85
N VAL A 273 12.89 -1.85 -10.98
CA VAL A 273 12.93 -2.55 -12.27
C VAL A 273 14.13 -2.08 -13.09
N VAL A 274 14.75 -3.02 -13.82
CA VAL A 274 15.78 -2.72 -14.83
C VAL A 274 15.44 -3.51 -16.09
N ASP A 275 15.40 -2.82 -17.22
CA ASP A 275 15.20 -3.41 -18.54
C ASP A 275 16.23 -4.55 -18.75
N PRO A 276 15.78 -5.78 -19.09
CA PRO A 276 16.65 -6.93 -19.30
C PRO A 276 17.83 -6.68 -20.25
N SER A 277 17.65 -5.90 -21.31
CA SER A 277 18.71 -5.56 -22.27
C SER A 277 19.80 -4.64 -21.68
N HIS A 278 19.55 -4.07 -20.51
CA HIS A 278 20.46 -3.19 -19.78
C HIS A 278 21.01 -3.80 -18.49
N ARG A 279 20.70 -5.08 -18.18
CA ARG A 279 21.20 -5.79 -16.99
C ARG A 279 22.71 -5.97 -16.98
N GLY A 280 23.27 -6.21 -15.80
CA GLY A 280 24.71 -6.40 -15.59
C GLY A 280 25.52 -5.09 -15.54
N ARG A 281 24.86 -3.93 -15.54
CA ARG A 281 25.50 -2.59 -15.54
C ARG A 281 25.38 -1.84 -14.22
N GLY A 282 24.93 -2.51 -13.15
CA GLY A 282 24.76 -1.91 -11.83
C GLY A 282 23.71 -0.78 -11.75
N LEU A 283 22.75 -0.71 -12.68
CA LEU A 283 21.81 0.41 -12.74
C LEU A 283 20.94 0.54 -11.48
N LEU A 284 20.50 -0.58 -10.90
CA LEU A 284 19.73 -0.57 -9.66
C LEU A 284 20.54 0.02 -8.50
N ASP A 285 21.80 -0.43 -8.33
CA ASP A 285 22.68 0.04 -7.26
C ASP A 285 22.97 1.55 -7.44
N ARG A 286 23.23 2.00 -8.67
CA ARG A 286 23.41 3.43 -8.98
C ARG A 286 22.16 4.26 -8.67
N MET A 287 20.94 3.75 -8.95
CA MET A 287 19.70 4.43 -8.58
C MET A 287 19.50 4.48 -7.06
N LYS A 288 19.87 3.42 -6.34
CA LYS A 288 19.86 3.41 -4.87
C LYS A 288 20.86 4.42 -4.28
N GLU A 289 22.05 4.52 -4.85
CA GLU A 289 23.04 5.55 -4.47
C GLU A 289 22.49 6.97 -4.68
N ALA A 290 21.83 7.22 -5.81
CA ALA A 290 21.18 8.50 -6.07
C ALA A 290 20.03 8.78 -5.08
N ALA A 291 19.28 7.75 -4.69
CA ALA A 291 18.28 7.87 -3.64
C ALA A 291 18.93 8.24 -2.30
N LEU A 292 19.95 7.51 -1.86
CA LEU A 292 20.69 7.78 -0.63
C LEU A 292 21.28 9.20 -0.57
N ALA A 293 21.72 9.75 -1.71
CA ALA A 293 22.16 11.14 -1.78
C ALA A 293 21.02 12.15 -1.53
N GLU A 294 19.79 11.80 -1.91
CA GLU A 294 18.57 12.61 -1.67
C GLU A 294 18.04 12.46 -0.23
N ALA A 295 18.33 11.36 0.47
CA ALA A 295 17.85 11.10 1.84
C ALA A 295 18.17 12.24 2.81
N ALA A 296 19.34 12.87 2.67
CA ALA A 296 19.75 13.99 3.51
C ALA A 296 18.78 15.19 3.44
N ARG A 297 18.10 15.39 2.30
CA ARG A 297 17.11 16.46 2.12
C ARG A 297 15.74 16.11 2.71
N LEU A 298 15.50 14.84 2.98
CA LEU A 298 14.19 14.30 3.38
C LEU A 298 14.04 14.06 4.88
N GLU A 299 15.07 14.39 5.67
CA GLU A 299 15.11 14.26 7.14
C GLU A 299 14.70 12.86 7.63
N LEU A 300 15.08 11.84 6.88
CA LEU A 300 14.75 10.44 7.18
C LEU A 300 15.68 9.87 8.25
N LEU A 301 15.11 9.07 9.16
CA LEU A 301 15.88 8.30 10.14
C LEU A 301 16.45 7.01 9.52
N GLY A 302 15.75 6.42 8.55
CA GLY A 302 16.14 5.18 7.91
C GLY A 302 15.28 4.84 6.69
N TRP A 303 15.66 3.76 6.01
CA TRP A 303 14.82 3.11 5.01
C TRP A 303 14.60 1.65 5.39
N TYR A 304 13.47 1.10 4.94
CA TYR A 304 13.21 -0.33 4.97
C TYR A 304 12.91 -0.85 3.57
N ALA A 305 12.98 -2.16 3.36
CA ALA A 305 12.59 -2.77 2.08
C ALA A 305 12.23 -4.24 2.27
N ASP A 306 11.12 -4.65 1.65
CA ASP A 306 10.70 -6.04 1.61
C ASP A 306 11.36 -6.78 0.45
N ALA A 307 12.08 -7.84 0.78
CA ALA A 307 12.68 -8.72 -0.20
C ALA A 307 11.93 -10.06 -0.24
N VAL A 308 11.26 -10.34 -1.37
CA VAL A 308 10.62 -11.65 -1.58
C VAL A 308 11.60 -12.79 -1.36
N ALA A 309 11.15 -13.80 -0.62
CA ALA A 309 12.01 -14.91 -0.20
C ALA A 309 11.99 -16.09 -1.18
N VAL A 310 11.45 -15.94 -2.39
CA VAL A 310 11.56 -16.99 -3.44
C VAL A 310 12.96 -17.03 -4.08
N HIS A 311 13.76 -15.98 -3.88
CA HIS A 311 15.16 -15.87 -4.33
C HIS A 311 15.97 -14.94 -3.41
N THR A 312 17.30 -14.92 -3.55
CA THR A 312 18.17 -14.07 -2.72
C THR A 312 18.63 -12.77 -3.39
N ARG A 313 18.24 -12.49 -4.66
CA ARG A 313 18.77 -11.35 -5.43
C ARG A 313 18.55 -9.99 -4.75
N THR A 314 17.28 -9.66 -4.43
CA THR A 314 16.95 -8.40 -3.74
C THR A 314 17.51 -8.35 -2.33
N GLN A 315 17.58 -9.49 -1.64
CA GLN A 315 18.17 -9.59 -0.30
C GLN A 315 19.66 -9.20 -0.33
N GLN A 316 20.42 -9.74 -1.28
CA GLN A 316 21.85 -9.41 -1.47
C GLN A 316 22.05 -7.93 -1.83
N SER A 317 21.18 -7.37 -2.69
CA SER A 317 21.21 -5.93 -3.01
C SER A 317 20.88 -5.07 -1.78
N ASN A 318 19.97 -5.49 -0.90
CA ASN A 318 19.67 -4.74 0.32
C ASN A 318 20.86 -4.79 1.30
N ILE A 319 21.48 -5.97 1.47
CA ILE A 319 22.67 -6.16 2.33
C ILE A 319 23.85 -5.30 1.85
N SER A 320 24.11 -5.25 0.53
CA SER A 320 25.21 -4.45 -0.03
C SER A 320 25.03 -2.94 0.19
N HIS A 321 23.80 -2.48 0.42
CA HIS A 321 23.47 -1.09 0.72
C HIS A 321 23.29 -0.83 2.23
N GLY A 322 23.79 -1.72 3.08
CA GLY A 322 23.78 -1.55 4.53
C GLY A 322 22.52 -2.08 5.23
N GLY A 323 21.58 -2.66 4.49
CA GLY A 323 20.39 -3.28 5.05
C GLY A 323 20.72 -4.45 5.98
N ARG A 324 19.91 -4.59 7.02
CA ARG A 324 19.94 -5.69 7.98
C ARG A 324 18.54 -6.26 8.14
N LEU A 325 18.42 -7.58 8.16
CA LEU A 325 17.14 -8.22 8.40
C LEU A 325 16.67 -7.93 9.84
N THR A 326 15.42 -7.50 9.99
CA THR A 326 14.84 -7.19 11.30
C THR A 326 13.48 -7.86 11.53
N CYS A 327 12.76 -8.20 10.46
CA CYS A 327 11.49 -8.92 10.52
C CYS A 327 11.32 -9.91 9.34
N VAL A 328 10.50 -10.93 9.55
CA VAL A 328 10.14 -11.94 8.54
C VAL A 328 8.63 -11.89 8.35
N ASP A 329 8.17 -11.19 7.31
CA ASP A 329 6.74 -11.04 7.01
C ASP A 329 6.23 -12.32 6.31
N LEU A 330 5.88 -13.31 7.14
CA LEU A 330 5.40 -14.63 6.72
C LEU A 330 4.04 -14.54 6.03
N ALA A 331 3.89 -15.21 4.89
CA ALA A 331 2.65 -15.33 4.13
C ALA A 331 2.02 -14.00 3.66
N ILE A 332 2.80 -12.91 3.58
CA ILE A 332 2.35 -11.59 3.16
C ILE A 332 1.65 -11.61 1.78
N GLY A 333 2.22 -12.30 0.79
CA GLY A 333 1.68 -12.37 -0.56
C GLY A 333 0.87 -13.63 -0.83
N PRO A 334 -0.17 -13.59 -1.68
CA PRO A 334 -0.97 -14.78 -2.00
C PRO A 334 -0.14 -15.81 -2.78
N ARG A 335 -0.51 -17.10 -2.66
CA ARG A 335 0.13 -18.19 -3.44
C ARG A 335 -0.14 -18.10 -4.95
N THR A 336 -1.17 -17.36 -5.35
CA THR A 336 -1.56 -17.12 -6.75
C THR A 336 -0.67 -16.07 -7.42
N GLN A 337 0.21 -15.42 -6.67
CA GLN A 337 1.14 -14.45 -7.19
C GLN A 337 2.12 -15.10 -8.17
N GLU A 338 2.30 -14.47 -9.33
CA GLU A 338 3.24 -14.93 -10.35
C GLU A 338 4.47 -14.02 -10.39
N PHE A 339 5.65 -14.62 -10.30
CA PHE A 339 6.93 -13.95 -10.52
C PHE A 339 7.47 -14.32 -11.89
N ARG A 340 7.16 -13.49 -12.88
CA ARG A 340 7.62 -13.70 -14.26
C ARG A 340 9.14 -13.93 -14.31
N ASN A 341 9.57 -14.97 -15.01
CA ASN A 341 10.97 -15.38 -15.17
C ASN A 341 11.67 -15.81 -13.85
N ILE A 342 10.90 -16.15 -12.81
CA ILE A 342 11.42 -16.63 -11.51
C ILE A 342 10.63 -17.87 -11.07
N SER A 343 9.32 -17.74 -10.90
CA SER A 343 8.41 -18.84 -10.60
C SER A 343 6.96 -18.46 -10.91
N THR A 344 6.24 -19.35 -11.60
CA THR A 344 4.82 -19.21 -11.93
C THR A 344 3.90 -20.07 -11.05
N HIS A 345 4.48 -20.96 -10.24
CA HIS A 345 3.74 -21.81 -9.31
C HIS A 345 4.41 -21.80 -7.95
N LEU A 346 3.73 -21.22 -6.96
CA LEU A 346 4.20 -21.14 -5.59
C LEU A 346 3.52 -22.22 -4.76
N PRO A 347 4.27 -23.04 -4.00
CA PRO A 347 3.69 -24.11 -3.19
C PRO A 347 2.92 -23.57 -1.97
N GLN A 348 3.15 -22.31 -1.60
CA GLN A 348 2.58 -21.65 -0.43
C GLN A 348 2.51 -20.13 -0.64
N ARG A 349 1.88 -19.41 0.31
CA ARG A 349 1.91 -17.95 0.37
C ARG A 349 3.33 -17.41 0.48
N ILE A 350 3.57 -16.24 -0.09
CA ILE A 350 4.90 -15.63 -0.18
C ILE A 350 5.33 -15.08 1.17
N THR A 351 6.58 -15.33 1.53
CA THR A 351 7.27 -14.63 2.63
C THR A 351 8.13 -13.51 2.07
N CYS A 352 8.10 -12.34 2.71
CA CYS A 352 9.08 -11.28 2.49
C CYS A 352 10.00 -11.15 3.70
N LEU A 353 11.24 -10.75 3.43
CA LEU A 353 12.25 -10.45 4.43
C LEU A 353 12.38 -8.94 4.55
N PHE A 354 12.06 -8.40 5.73
CA PHE A 354 12.04 -6.96 6.01
C PHE A 354 13.44 -6.50 6.40
N PHE A 355 14.11 -5.81 5.49
CA PHE A 355 15.42 -5.20 5.72
C PHE A 355 15.26 -3.77 6.18
N PHE A 356 16.11 -3.33 7.11
CA PHE A 356 16.16 -1.95 7.58
C PHE A 356 17.60 -1.42 7.58
N HIS A 357 17.76 -0.12 7.35
CA HIS A 357 19.03 0.59 7.46
C HIS A 357 18.83 1.99 8.05
N TRP A 358 19.70 2.36 8.98
CA TRP A 358 19.76 3.71 9.53
C TRP A 358 20.43 4.69 8.55
N LEU A 359 19.80 5.83 8.31
CA LEU A 359 20.39 6.95 7.57
C LEU A 359 21.04 7.98 8.51
N THR A 360 20.76 7.87 9.80
CA THR A 360 21.32 8.70 10.88
C THR A 360 22.00 7.82 11.91
N VAL A 361 22.82 8.40 12.79
CA VAL A 361 23.42 7.62 13.88
C VAL A 361 22.32 7.16 14.85
N PRO A 362 22.13 5.85 15.08
CA PRO A 362 21.06 5.36 15.93
C PRO A 362 21.27 5.80 17.38
N VAL A 363 20.21 6.32 17.99
CA VAL A 363 20.17 6.64 19.42
C VAL A 363 19.84 5.38 20.24
N ARG A 364 20.16 5.41 21.54
CA ARG A 364 19.81 4.30 22.43
C ARG A 364 18.29 4.10 22.45
N ARG A 365 17.85 2.85 22.29
CA ARG A 365 16.45 2.44 22.37
C ARG A 365 16.19 1.72 23.70
N THR A 366 15.17 2.17 24.42
CA THR A 366 14.61 1.41 25.54
C THR A 366 13.36 0.72 25.04
N ILE A 367 13.36 -0.62 25.04
CA ILE A 367 12.23 -1.39 24.51
C ILE A 367 11.69 -2.40 25.51
N PHE A 368 10.43 -2.79 25.30
CA PHE A 368 9.71 -3.76 26.12
C PHE A 368 9.22 -4.90 25.22
N VAL A 369 9.80 -6.09 25.42
CA VAL A 369 9.53 -7.29 24.61
C VAL A 369 9.37 -8.49 25.56
N PRO A 370 8.57 -9.51 25.20
CA PRO A 370 8.51 -10.76 25.96
C PRO A 370 9.89 -11.36 26.23
N ASP A 371 10.11 -11.90 27.42
CA ASP A 371 11.41 -12.44 27.84
C ASP A 371 11.95 -13.50 26.88
N ARG A 372 11.06 -14.29 26.27
CA ARG A 372 11.36 -15.31 25.25
C ARG A 372 12.07 -14.73 24.02
N HIS A 373 11.71 -13.52 23.61
CA HIS A 373 12.21 -12.90 22.38
C HIS A 373 13.41 -11.99 22.61
N ARG A 374 13.77 -11.69 23.88
CA ARG A 374 14.90 -10.80 24.21
C ARG A 374 16.20 -11.20 23.51
N ALA A 375 16.51 -12.49 23.43
CA ALA A 375 17.75 -12.96 22.82
C ALA A 375 17.84 -12.65 21.31
N ILE A 376 16.80 -13.01 20.54
CA ILE A 376 16.78 -12.75 19.10
C ILE A 376 16.66 -11.25 18.81
N VAL A 377 15.89 -10.51 19.61
CA VAL A 377 15.76 -9.05 19.48
C VAL A 377 17.08 -8.35 19.79
N ALA A 378 17.80 -8.74 20.84
CA ALA A 378 19.11 -8.19 21.13
C ALA A 378 20.09 -8.39 19.96
N GLU A 379 20.03 -9.54 19.29
CA GLU A 379 20.85 -9.80 18.10
C GLU A 379 20.46 -8.91 16.91
N ILE A 380 19.15 -8.68 16.70
CA ILE A 380 18.64 -7.75 15.67
C ILE A 380 19.22 -6.34 15.89
N TYR A 381 19.09 -5.78 17.09
CA TYR A 381 19.61 -4.43 17.40
C TYR A 381 21.14 -4.36 17.35
N ALA A 382 21.84 -5.42 17.77
CA ALA A 382 23.29 -5.49 17.63
C ALA A 382 23.73 -5.43 16.16
N LYS A 383 23.01 -6.09 15.24
CA LYS A 383 23.28 -6.04 13.80
C LYS A 383 22.95 -4.70 13.16
N LEU A 384 22.01 -3.97 13.74
CA LEU A 384 21.67 -2.59 13.38
C LEU A 384 22.65 -1.55 13.94
N ASP A 385 23.66 -1.98 14.71
CA ASP A 385 24.57 -1.09 15.44
C ASP A 385 23.82 -0.07 16.33
N ALA A 386 22.64 -0.46 16.83
CA ALA A 386 21.76 0.38 17.63
C ALA A 386 21.89 0.03 19.13
N PRO A 387 22.26 0.98 20.01
CA PRO A 387 22.36 0.70 21.43
C PRO A 387 20.99 0.33 22.02
N LEU A 388 20.94 -0.78 22.76
CA LEU A 388 19.69 -1.34 23.28
C LEU A 388 19.68 -1.42 24.81
N GLU A 389 18.56 -1.06 25.41
CA GLU A 389 18.22 -1.34 26.80
C GLU A 389 16.84 -1.99 26.86
N PHE A 390 16.71 -3.08 27.63
CA PHE A 390 15.39 -3.65 27.88
C PHE A 390 14.79 -3.06 29.14
N GLY A 391 13.58 -2.52 29.03
CA GLY A 391 12.83 -2.04 30.17
C GLY A 391 12.17 -3.17 30.97
N PHE A 392 11.52 -2.76 32.07
CA PHE A 392 10.69 -3.63 32.90
C PHE A 392 9.23 -3.53 32.47
N ALA A 393 8.59 -4.67 32.25
CA ALA A 393 7.18 -4.72 31.88
C ALA A 393 6.30 -4.09 32.97
N ALA A 394 5.24 -3.40 32.56
CA ALA A 394 4.18 -2.94 33.43
C ALA A 394 2.81 -3.27 32.81
N PRO A 395 1.79 -3.63 33.59
CA PRO A 395 0.49 -3.98 33.04
C PRO A 395 -0.16 -2.77 32.36
N ALA A 396 -0.92 -3.03 31.29
CA ALA A 396 -1.71 -2.00 30.63
C ALA A 396 -2.87 -1.56 31.54
N GLY A 397 -3.03 -0.24 31.72
CA GLY A 397 -4.20 0.35 32.36
C GLY A 397 -5.09 1.07 31.35
N GLY A 398 -6.38 1.18 31.64
CA GLY A 398 -7.33 1.91 30.77
C GLY A 398 -7.69 1.15 29.49
N HIS A 399 -8.19 1.89 28.50
CA HIS A 399 -8.66 1.36 27.22
C HIS A 399 -7.59 1.49 26.14
N GLY A 400 -7.43 0.44 25.34
CA GLY A 400 -6.59 0.43 24.16
C GLY A 400 -7.29 0.98 22.92
N ALA A 401 -6.49 1.37 21.94
CA ALA A 401 -6.94 1.79 20.62
C ALA A 401 -6.21 0.98 19.56
N ILE A 402 -6.97 0.37 18.65
CA ILE A 402 -6.44 -0.41 17.52
C ILE A 402 -6.89 0.19 16.19
N ARG A 403 -6.02 0.12 15.20
CA ARG A 403 -6.32 0.42 13.79
C ARG A 403 -6.25 -0.87 13.00
N ILE A 404 -7.26 -1.14 12.18
CA ILE A 404 -7.31 -2.32 11.31
C ILE A 404 -7.20 -1.86 9.87
N SER A 405 -6.31 -2.51 9.11
CA SER A 405 -6.21 -2.37 7.67
C SER A 405 -6.36 -3.74 7.04
N ILE A 406 -7.20 -3.87 6.02
CA ILE A 406 -7.45 -5.12 5.30
C ILE A 406 -7.13 -4.87 3.82
N ALA A 407 -6.31 -5.74 3.24
CA ALA A 407 -5.97 -5.72 1.82
C ALA A 407 -5.98 -7.15 1.29
N ALA A 408 -6.95 -7.45 0.42
CA ALA A 408 -7.22 -8.80 -0.06
C ALA A 408 -7.32 -9.81 1.12
N ASN A 409 -6.51 -10.87 1.12
CA ASN A 409 -6.54 -11.94 2.13
C ASN A 409 -5.53 -11.71 3.29
N LEU A 410 -5.07 -10.46 3.47
CA LEU A 410 -4.16 -10.05 4.55
C LEU A 410 -4.81 -8.92 5.36
N ALA A 411 -4.70 -9.01 6.67
CA ALA A 411 -5.04 -7.90 7.56
C ALA A 411 -3.88 -7.52 8.47
N THR A 412 -3.78 -6.25 8.82
CA THR A 412 -2.87 -5.73 9.83
C THR A 412 -3.69 -5.02 10.90
N ILE A 413 -3.50 -5.43 12.16
CA ILE A 413 -4.06 -4.81 13.35
C ILE A 413 -2.91 -4.12 14.10
N ARG A 414 -2.89 -2.79 14.08
CA ARG A 414 -1.90 -1.99 14.78
C ARG A 414 -2.49 -1.46 16.08
N ALA A 415 -1.82 -1.71 17.21
CA ALA A 415 -2.18 -1.06 18.46
C ALA A 415 -1.56 0.35 18.50
N GLU A 416 -2.40 1.38 18.42
CA GLU A 416 -1.99 2.78 18.55
C GLU A 416 -1.80 3.18 20.02
N GLN A 417 -2.54 2.52 20.91
CA GLN A 417 -2.44 2.67 22.36
C GLN A 417 -2.72 1.33 23.03
N LEU A 418 -1.87 0.93 23.99
CA LEU A 418 -2.09 -0.26 24.79
C LEU A 418 -2.95 0.06 26.02
N GLY A 419 -3.99 -0.74 26.23
CA GLY A 419 -4.85 -0.75 27.40
C GLY A 419 -5.14 -2.18 27.85
N GLY A 420 -5.80 -2.32 28.99
CA GLY A 420 -6.08 -3.63 29.59
C GLY A 420 -7.02 -4.51 28.76
N ASP A 421 -7.70 -3.93 27.75
CA ASP A 421 -8.59 -4.61 26.82
C ASP A 421 -7.97 -4.82 25.42
N THR A 422 -6.73 -4.37 25.15
CA THR A 422 -6.13 -4.46 23.81
C THR A 422 -6.07 -5.89 23.27
N ALA A 423 -5.59 -6.85 24.06
CA ALA A 423 -5.50 -8.24 23.62
C ALA A 423 -6.90 -8.81 23.29
N HIS A 424 -7.92 -8.45 24.07
CA HIS A 424 -9.31 -8.81 23.79
C HIS A 424 -9.81 -8.21 22.48
N GLN A 425 -9.54 -6.93 22.23
CA GLN A 425 -9.92 -6.23 21.00
C GLN A 425 -9.28 -6.91 19.77
N ILE A 426 -7.97 -7.19 19.83
CA ILE A 426 -7.24 -7.85 18.74
C ILE A 426 -7.76 -9.27 18.50
N ARG A 427 -8.04 -10.04 19.55
CA ARG A 427 -8.63 -11.37 19.41
C ARG A 427 -10.00 -11.34 18.74
N HIS A 428 -10.86 -10.42 19.15
CA HIS A 428 -12.18 -10.24 18.54
C HIS A 428 -12.03 -9.91 17.05
N ALA A 429 -11.20 -8.91 16.74
CA ALA A 429 -10.92 -8.49 15.38
C ALA A 429 -10.34 -9.63 14.53
N LYS A 430 -9.35 -10.38 15.03
CA LYS A 430 -8.79 -11.57 14.37
C LYS A 430 -9.89 -12.54 13.97
N ARG A 431 -10.76 -12.89 14.93
CA ARG A 431 -11.83 -13.86 14.70
C ARG A 431 -12.75 -13.38 13.59
N GLU A 432 -13.20 -12.13 13.65
CA GLU A 432 -14.04 -11.56 12.60
C GLU A 432 -13.31 -11.57 11.25
N ILE A 433 -12.10 -11.05 11.18
CA ILE A 433 -11.31 -10.95 9.95
C ILE A 433 -11.11 -12.33 9.28
N VAL A 434 -10.80 -13.37 10.06
CA VAL A 434 -10.59 -14.73 9.55
C VAL A 434 -11.92 -15.38 9.14
N GLU A 435 -12.95 -15.33 9.99
CA GLU A 435 -14.22 -16.01 9.74
C GLU A 435 -15.07 -15.32 8.67
N ARG A 436 -14.98 -13.99 8.57
CA ARG A 436 -15.93 -13.15 7.82
C ARG A 436 -15.34 -12.50 6.58
N SER A 437 -14.06 -12.14 6.63
CA SER A 437 -13.34 -11.54 5.49
C SER A 437 -12.41 -12.55 4.81
N HIS A 438 -12.37 -13.79 5.30
CA HIS A 438 -11.55 -14.88 4.76
C HIS A 438 -10.07 -14.50 4.63
N ALA A 439 -9.57 -13.63 5.51
CA ALA A 439 -8.15 -13.35 5.56
C ALA A 439 -7.40 -14.60 6.01
N GLU A 440 -6.35 -14.94 5.29
CA GLU A 440 -5.50 -16.11 5.56
C GLU A 440 -4.37 -15.75 6.53
N VAL A 441 -4.10 -14.46 6.71
CA VAL A 441 -3.03 -13.93 7.54
C VAL A 441 -3.52 -12.68 8.27
N VAL A 442 -3.25 -12.62 9.58
CA VAL A 442 -3.50 -11.42 10.39
C VAL A 442 -2.21 -11.04 11.10
N TYR A 443 -1.67 -9.86 10.78
CA TYR A 443 -0.56 -9.27 11.51
C TYR A 443 -1.04 -8.45 12.70
N ALA A 444 -0.31 -8.51 13.79
CA ALA A 444 -0.47 -7.64 14.95
C ALA A 444 0.82 -6.84 15.16
N GLU A 445 0.69 -5.52 15.31
CA GLU A 445 1.81 -4.62 15.55
C GLU A 445 1.65 -3.92 16.91
N LEU A 446 2.64 -4.07 17.79
CA LEU A 446 2.63 -3.50 19.15
C LEU A 446 3.80 -2.50 19.33
N PRO A 447 3.60 -1.35 20.00
CA PRO A 447 4.65 -0.35 20.20
C PRO A 447 5.72 -0.84 21.20
N LEU A 448 6.96 -1.03 20.75
CA LEU A 448 8.04 -1.49 21.62
C LEU A 448 8.47 -0.45 22.67
N SER A 449 8.04 0.81 22.55
CA SER A 449 8.25 1.86 23.55
C SER A 449 7.30 1.78 24.75
N ASP A 450 6.25 0.96 24.69
CA ASP A 450 5.25 0.84 25.75
C ASP A 450 5.57 -0.32 26.72
N PRO A 451 5.66 -0.07 28.05
CA PRO A 451 5.87 -1.10 29.07
C PRO A 451 4.85 -2.24 29.08
N ALA A 452 3.66 -2.06 28.50
CA ALA A 452 2.62 -3.07 28.42
C ALA A 452 2.81 -4.08 27.29
N THR A 453 3.70 -3.82 26.33
CA THR A 453 3.91 -4.69 25.16
C THR A 453 4.20 -6.14 25.52
N PRO A 454 5.05 -6.47 26.52
CA PRO A 454 5.28 -7.87 26.91
C PRO A 454 4.01 -8.59 27.33
N SER A 455 3.17 -7.97 28.17
CA SER A 455 1.92 -8.59 28.65
C SER A 455 0.92 -8.81 27.53
N VAL A 456 0.74 -7.81 26.65
CA VAL A 456 -0.19 -7.92 25.52
C VAL A 456 0.33 -8.97 24.51
N ALA A 457 1.62 -8.99 24.23
CA ALA A 457 2.21 -9.98 23.32
C ALA A 457 2.06 -11.41 23.85
N ASP A 458 2.30 -11.66 25.13
CA ASP A 458 2.10 -12.98 25.74
C ASP A 458 0.64 -13.45 25.61
N GLU A 459 -0.34 -12.55 25.78
CA GLU A 459 -1.76 -12.85 25.55
C GLU A 459 -2.08 -13.14 24.08
N LEU A 460 -1.48 -12.40 23.14
CA LEU A 460 -1.65 -12.67 21.71
C LEU A 460 -1.00 -13.99 21.28
N GLU A 461 0.15 -14.34 21.83
CA GLU A 461 0.80 -15.63 21.59
C GLU A 461 -0.06 -16.80 22.05
N ALA A 462 -0.75 -16.67 23.19
CA ALA A 462 -1.73 -17.65 23.65
C ALA A 462 -2.94 -17.77 22.70
N GLU A 463 -3.19 -16.75 21.88
CA GLU A 463 -4.25 -16.69 20.87
C GLU A 463 -3.76 -17.05 19.44
N GLY A 464 -2.53 -17.57 19.33
CA GLY A 464 -1.97 -18.09 18.08
C GLY A 464 -1.13 -17.10 17.27
N PHE A 465 -0.81 -15.92 17.80
CA PHE A 465 0.07 -14.96 17.12
C PHE A 465 1.54 -15.28 17.40
N GLY A 466 2.29 -15.74 16.40
CA GLY A 466 3.71 -16.05 16.52
C GLY A 466 4.60 -14.85 16.15
N PHE A 467 5.76 -14.76 16.78
CA PHE A 467 6.76 -13.71 16.52
C PHE A 467 7.27 -13.69 15.08
N LEU A 468 7.36 -12.49 14.50
CA LEU A 468 7.96 -12.26 13.19
C LEU A 468 9.25 -11.44 13.23
N GLY A 469 9.35 -10.50 14.18
CA GLY A 469 10.50 -9.61 14.27
C GLY A 469 10.16 -8.22 14.80
N VAL A 470 11.03 -7.28 14.47
CA VAL A 470 10.91 -5.86 14.83
C VAL A 470 10.89 -5.04 13.56
N ALA A 471 10.00 -4.05 13.48
CA ALA A 471 9.94 -3.07 12.40
C ALA A 471 10.40 -1.70 12.95
N PRO A 472 11.68 -1.32 12.74
CA PRO A 472 12.22 -0.11 13.36
C PRO A 472 11.62 1.17 12.78
N CYS A 473 11.26 2.11 13.65
CA CYS A 473 10.73 3.43 13.30
C CYS A 473 9.46 3.44 12.43
N CYS A 474 8.74 2.32 12.34
CA CYS A 474 7.54 2.18 11.50
C CYS A 474 6.25 2.75 12.14
N ALA A 475 6.31 3.22 13.39
CA ALA A 475 5.24 4.02 13.98
C ALA A 475 5.32 5.48 13.53
N PRO A 476 4.21 6.23 13.47
CA PRO A 476 4.22 7.63 13.02
C PRO A 476 5.16 8.56 13.79
N ARG A 477 5.42 8.27 15.06
CA ARG A 477 6.35 9.02 15.93
C ARG A 477 7.79 8.50 15.88
N GLY A 478 8.08 7.51 15.03
CA GLY A 478 9.40 6.89 14.94
C GLY A 478 9.70 5.84 16.00
N ASP A 479 8.68 5.35 16.71
CA ASP A 479 8.82 4.20 17.60
C ASP A 479 8.99 2.89 16.81
N ASP A 480 9.70 1.93 17.42
CA ASP A 480 9.86 0.58 16.88
C ASP A 480 8.60 -0.24 17.17
N LEU A 481 8.23 -1.14 16.26
CA LEU A 481 7.08 -2.02 16.41
C LEU A 481 7.53 -3.48 16.56
N LEU A 482 6.93 -4.19 17.50
CA LEU A 482 6.96 -5.65 17.53
C LEU A 482 5.93 -6.17 16.53
N ARG A 483 6.34 -7.09 15.66
CA ARG A 483 5.44 -7.75 14.70
C ARG A 483 5.18 -9.19 15.10
N LEU A 484 3.90 -9.54 15.17
CA LEU A 484 3.41 -10.91 15.35
C LEU A 484 2.44 -11.25 14.21
N ALA A 485 2.23 -12.54 13.95
CA ALA A 485 1.27 -13.00 12.96
C ALA A 485 0.48 -14.21 13.41
N TYR A 486 -0.81 -14.21 13.10
CA TYR A 486 -1.65 -15.38 13.09
C TYR A 486 -1.76 -15.89 11.64
N LEU A 487 -1.35 -17.13 11.41
CA LEU A 487 -1.42 -17.80 10.11
C LEU A 487 -2.53 -18.86 10.13
N VAL A 488 -3.46 -18.79 9.17
CA VAL A 488 -4.51 -19.81 8.99
C VAL A 488 -3.88 -21.13 8.56
N ASP A 489 -2.98 -21.08 7.58
CA ASP A 489 -2.24 -22.24 7.09
C ASP A 489 -0.77 -22.15 7.50
N PRO A 490 -0.15 -23.26 7.94
CA PRO A 490 1.27 -23.29 8.23
C PRO A 490 2.11 -23.13 6.95
N LEU A 491 3.35 -22.67 7.12
CA LEU A 491 4.32 -22.52 6.03
C LEU A 491 5.47 -23.53 6.16
N GLU A 492 5.96 -23.99 5.02
CA GLU A 492 7.18 -24.79 4.94
C GLU A 492 8.43 -23.90 4.83
N ARG A 493 9.54 -24.41 5.37
CA ARG A 493 10.83 -23.71 5.37
C ARG A 493 11.54 -23.76 4.01
N GLU A 494 11.39 -24.86 3.28
CA GLU A 494 12.13 -25.16 2.04
C GLU A 494 11.92 -24.10 0.94
N PRO A 495 10.70 -23.56 0.71
CA PRO A 495 10.49 -22.53 -0.32
C PRO A 495 11.10 -21.17 0.03
N ILE A 496 11.46 -20.92 1.30
CA ILE A 496 11.96 -19.62 1.78
C ILE A 496 13.49 -19.57 1.62
N LYS A 497 13.98 -18.85 0.62
CA LYS A 497 15.41 -18.65 0.33
C LYS A 497 15.96 -17.47 1.12
N THR A 498 17.15 -17.64 1.69
CA THR A 498 17.80 -16.68 2.60
C THR A 498 19.23 -16.41 2.15
N ALA A 499 19.63 -15.13 2.14
CA ALA A 499 20.94 -14.71 1.62
C ALA A 499 22.12 -15.01 2.55
N ASP A 500 21.92 -15.05 3.86
CA ASP A 500 22.97 -15.33 4.85
C ASP A 500 22.46 -16.17 6.03
N GLU A 501 23.38 -16.53 6.92
CA GLU A 501 23.11 -17.37 8.09
C GLU A 501 22.12 -16.73 9.06
N PHE A 502 22.21 -15.42 9.31
CA PHE A 502 21.29 -14.76 10.23
C PHE A 502 19.89 -14.66 9.64
N CYS A 503 19.78 -14.41 8.33
CA CYS A 503 18.51 -14.47 7.63
C CYS A 503 17.86 -15.84 7.78
N GLY A 504 18.65 -16.91 7.61
CA GLY A 504 18.21 -18.28 7.86
C GLY A 504 17.69 -18.48 9.29
N ARG A 505 18.48 -18.06 10.28
CA ARG A 505 18.14 -18.22 11.70
C ARG A 505 16.89 -17.45 12.12
N LEU A 506 16.70 -16.22 11.64
CA LEU A 506 15.49 -15.44 11.99
C LEU A 506 14.23 -16.06 11.36
N VAL A 507 14.32 -16.55 10.12
CA VAL A 507 13.22 -17.30 9.49
C VAL A 507 12.90 -18.57 10.28
N ASP A 508 13.92 -19.35 10.66
CA ASP A 508 13.73 -20.57 11.44
C ASP A 508 13.08 -20.28 12.80
N TYR A 509 13.49 -19.19 13.44
CA TYR A 509 12.90 -18.72 14.69
C TYR A 509 11.43 -18.34 14.51
N ALA A 510 11.09 -17.53 13.51
CA ALA A 510 9.71 -17.13 13.23
C ALA A 510 8.81 -18.35 12.96
N LEU A 511 9.25 -19.31 12.13
CA LEU A 511 8.52 -20.55 11.86
C LEU A 511 8.40 -21.45 13.10
N ALA A 512 9.41 -21.49 13.96
CA ALA A 512 9.35 -22.21 15.23
C ALA A 512 8.31 -21.59 16.18
N GLU A 513 8.26 -20.26 16.25
CA GLU A 513 7.27 -19.54 17.04
C GLU A 513 5.85 -19.75 16.51
N GLN A 514 5.64 -19.75 15.19
CA GLN A 514 4.35 -20.12 14.58
C GLN A 514 3.90 -21.53 15.00
N ARG A 515 4.79 -22.53 14.90
CA ARG A 515 4.47 -23.90 15.35
C ARG A 515 4.17 -23.98 16.84
N ARG A 516 4.88 -23.22 17.67
CA ARG A 516 4.69 -23.20 19.13
C ARG A 516 3.32 -22.64 19.51
N VAL A 517 2.95 -21.48 18.97
CA VAL A 517 1.67 -20.83 19.30
C VAL A 517 0.49 -21.64 18.76
N GLN A 518 0.62 -22.25 17.58
CA GLN A 518 -0.40 -23.14 17.02
C GLN A 518 -0.57 -24.44 17.83
N ALA A 519 0.49 -25.00 18.39
CA ALA A 519 0.40 -26.17 19.26
C ALA A 519 -0.27 -25.88 20.62
N SER A 520 -0.48 -24.61 20.94
CA SER A 520 -1.11 -24.16 22.19
C SER A 520 -2.61 -23.84 22.02
N LEU A 521 -3.11 -23.82 20.78
CA LEU A 521 -4.53 -23.70 20.42
C LEU A 521 -5.19 -25.08 20.40
#